data_AF-A0A914UXY6-F1
#
_entry.id   AF-A0A914UXY6-F1
#
_cell.length_a   1.000
_cell.length_b   1.000
_cell.length_c   1.000
_cell.angle_alpha   90.00
_cell.angle_beta   90.00
_cell.angle_gamma   90.00
#
_symmetry.space_group_name_H-M   'P 1'
#
loop_
_entity.id
_entity.type
_entity.pdbx_description
1 polymer ?
#
loop_
_entity_poly.entity_id
_entity_poly.type
_entity_poly.pdbx_seq_one_letter_code
_entity_poly.pdbx_strand_id
1 'polypeptide(L)'
;MWIWGNRLISVNLLSGSVMTLIEEQQRKMVFVPMPRYSLLCMADDARYRWKHGIIAKHINVRRVALTMREPAPAFQCGGDLYEKFGKDLIRLGNIRLPLPS
;
A
#
# COMPACT_ATOMS: atom_id res chain seq x y z
N MET A 1 -0.52 -1.64 17.60
CA MET A 1 0.66 -1.86 16.72
C MET A 1 0.16 -2.10 15.30
N TRP A 2 0.71 -1.43 14.29
CA TRP A 2 0.35 -1.62 12.88
C TRP A 2 1.20 -2.71 12.23
N ILE A 3 0.61 -3.59 11.43
CA ILE A 3 1.28 -4.79 10.88
C ILE A 3 2.26 -4.47 9.73
N TRP A 4 2.06 -3.36 9.02
CA TRP A 4 2.84 -3.04 7.82
C TRP A 4 3.98 -2.05 8.09
N GLY A 5 5.16 -2.27 7.52
CA GLY A 5 6.37 -1.42 7.64
C GLY A 5 6.36 -0.21 6.72
N ASN A 6 7.34 0.69 6.90
CA ASN A 6 7.34 2.08 6.41
C ASN A 6 7.00 2.29 4.92
N ARG A 7 7.22 1.31 4.05
CA ARG A 7 6.97 1.48 2.63
C ARG A 7 5.64 0.89 2.22
N LEU A 8 4.96 1.60 1.33
CA LEU A 8 3.81 1.13 0.60
C LEU A 8 4.01 1.40 -0.88
N ILE A 9 3.76 0.39 -1.70
CA ILE A 9 3.79 0.52 -3.15
C ILE A 9 2.42 0.13 -3.70
N SER A 10 1.90 0.91 -4.65
CA SER A 10 0.66 0.61 -5.37
C SER A 10 0.89 0.70 -6.87
N VAL A 11 0.70 -0.40 -7.59
CA VAL A 11 0.71 -0.46 -9.05
C VAL A 11 -0.71 -0.22 -9.55
N ASN A 12 -0.88 0.78 -10.41
CA ASN A 12 -2.15 1.09 -11.03
C ASN A 12 -2.31 0.33 -12.36
N LEU A 13 -3.38 -0.46 -12.49
CA LEU A 13 -3.60 -1.37 -13.62
C LEU A 13 -4.95 -1.10 -14.31
N LEU A 14 -5.05 -1.56 -15.57
CA LEU A 14 -6.19 -1.45 -16.49
C LEU A 14 -6.54 -0.01 -16.92
N SER A 15 -6.73 0.93 -15.99
CA SER A 15 -7.12 2.32 -16.28
C SER A 15 -6.44 3.32 -15.36
N GLY A 16 -6.24 4.54 -15.86
CA GLY A 16 -5.82 5.69 -15.06
C GLY A 16 -6.84 6.07 -13.97
N SER A 17 -6.36 6.74 -12.94
CA SER A 17 -7.13 7.24 -11.79
C SER A 17 -6.38 8.36 -11.06
N VAL A 18 -6.90 8.83 -9.92
CA VAL A 18 -6.27 9.87 -9.10
C VAL A 18 -6.29 9.43 -7.64
N MET A 19 -5.13 9.45 -6.99
CA MET A 19 -5.01 9.29 -5.53
C MET A 19 -5.21 10.65 -4.88
N THR A 20 -6.09 10.71 -3.88
CA THR A 20 -6.28 11.88 -3.04
C THR A 20 -5.51 11.68 -1.74
N LEU A 21 -4.61 12.60 -1.43
CA LEU A 21 -3.91 12.67 -0.16
C LEU A 21 -4.44 13.86 0.64
N ILE A 22 -4.78 13.65 1.91
CA ILE A 22 -5.30 14.68 2.82
C ILE A 22 -4.39 14.73 4.05
N GLU A 23 -3.93 15.93 4.37
CA GLU A 23 -3.21 16.24 5.61
C GLU A 23 -4.06 17.23 6.41
N GLU A 24 -4.49 16.81 7.61
CA GLU A 24 -5.52 17.49 8.37
C GLU A 24 -4.99 18.70 9.15
N GLN A 25 -3.73 18.67 9.61
CA GLN A 25 -3.16 19.74 10.44
C GLN A 25 -2.97 21.05 9.66
N GLN A 26 -2.46 20.93 8.43
CA GLN A 26 -2.22 22.03 7.50
C GLN A 26 -3.39 22.22 6.52
N ARG A 27 -4.45 21.41 6.65
CA ARG A 27 -5.64 21.42 5.78
C ARG A 27 -5.28 21.35 4.30
N LYS A 28 -4.31 20.50 3.95
CA LYS A 28 -3.83 20.32 2.59
C LYS A 28 -4.50 19.12 1.94
N MET A 29 -4.81 19.28 0.66
CA MET A 29 -5.30 18.20 -0.20
C MET A 29 -4.46 18.17 -1.47
N VAL A 30 -3.96 16.99 -1.82
CA VAL A 30 -3.15 16.79 -3.02
C VAL A 30 -3.79 15.70 -3.87
N PHE A 31 -3.92 15.97 -5.17
CA PHE A 31 -4.35 15.00 -6.16
C PHE A 31 -3.13 14.49 -6.91
N VAL A 32 -2.86 13.20 -6.82
CA VAL A 32 -1.74 12.54 -7.50
C VAL A 32 -2.32 11.73 -8.67
N PRO A 33 -2.08 12.14 -9.93
CA PRO A 33 -2.46 11.34 -11.08
C PRO A 33 -1.76 9.98 -11.04
N MET A 34 -2.53 8.92 -11.26
CA MET A 34 -2.03 7.55 -11.41
C MET A 34 -2.45 7.01 -12.77
N PRO A 35 -1.69 7.28 -13.84
CA PRO A 35 -1.93 6.71 -15.17
C PRO A 35 -1.95 5.18 -15.17
N ARG A 36 -2.46 4.56 -16.22
CA ARG A 36 -2.36 3.09 -16.39
C ARG A 36 -0.88 2.69 -16.36
N TYR A 37 -0.55 1.64 -15.61
CA TYR A 37 0.80 1.12 -15.41
C TYR A 37 1.75 2.03 -14.61
N SER A 38 1.22 3.03 -13.90
CA SER A 38 2.01 3.83 -12.97
C SER A 38 2.26 3.11 -11.64
N LEU A 39 3.41 3.41 -11.03
CA LEU A 39 3.75 3.01 -9.67
C LEU A 39 3.65 4.20 -8.72
N LEU A 40 2.88 4.07 -7.64
CA LEU A 40 2.90 5.01 -6.53
C LEU A 40 3.71 4.41 -5.39
N CYS A 41 4.70 5.15 -4.88
CA CYS A 41 5.47 4.79 -3.69
C CYS A 41 5.20 5.80 -2.58
N MET A 42 4.90 5.32 -1.37
CA MET A 42 4.67 6.15 -0.19
C MET A 42 5.54 5.64 0.96
N ALA A 43 6.24 6.57 1.60
CA ALA A 43 7.05 6.34 2.79
C ALA A 43 6.93 7.54 3.74
N ASP A 44 7.29 7.32 5.00
CA ASP A 44 7.40 8.35 6.03
C ASP A 44 6.13 9.20 6.16
N ASP A 45 6.26 10.52 6.12
CA ASP A 45 5.14 11.46 6.28
C ASP A 45 3.98 11.13 5.34
N ALA A 46 4.26 10.87 4.06
CA ALA A 46 3.22 10.54 3.09
C ALA A 46 2.41 9.30 3.50
N ARG A 47 3.02 8.35 4.21
CA ARG A 47 2.34 7.14 4.68
C ARG A 47 1.64 7.31 6.02
N TYR A 48 2.26 8.02 6.96
CA TYR A 48 1.81 8.08 8.35
C TYR A 48 1.01 9.32 8.69
N ARG A 49 1.32 10.48 8.08
CA ARG A 49 0.62 11.74 8.34
C ARG A 49 -0.55 11.94 7.38
N TRP A 50 -0.42 11.49 6.14
CA TRP A 50 -1.43 11.73 5.12
C TRP A 50 -2.44 10.57 5.03
N LYS A 51 -3.73 10.91 5.03
CA LYS A 51 -4.79 9.98 4.67
C LYS A 51 -4.86 9.88 3.15
N HIS A 52 -4.90 8.66 2.62
CA HIS A 52 -4.99 8.42 1.18
C HIS A 52 -6.34 7.79 0.83
N GLY A 53 -6.87 8.12 -0.35
CA GLY A 53 -8.15 7.60 -0.81
C GLY A 53 -8.33 7.75 -2.31
N ILE A 54 -9.26 6.94 -2.84
CA ILE A 54 -9.72 7.05 -4.23
C ILE A 54 -11.16 7.54 -4.18
N ILE A 55 -11.41 8.72 -4.73
CA ILE A 55 -12.77 9.26 -4.81
C ILE A 55 -13.51 8.50 -5.93
N ALA A 56 -14.71 7.99 -5.63
CA ALA A 56 -15.51 7.19 -6.57
C ALA A 56 -15.71 7.88 -7.94
N LYS A 57 -15.92 9.20 -7.93
CA LYS A 57 -16.08 10.03 -9.15
C LYS A 57 -14.84 10.06 -10.07
N HIS A 58 -13.67 9.62 -9.59
CA HIS A 58 -12.45 9.53 -10.39
C HIS A 58 -12.26 8.13 -11.02
N ILE A 59 -13.22 7.22 -10.84
CA ILE A 59 -13.21 5.88 -11.44
C ILE A 59 -14.29 5.81 -12.51
N ASN A 60 -13.88 6.03 -13.76
CA ASN A 60 -14.79 6.05 -14.91
C ASN A 60 -14.92 4.70 -15.62
N VAL A 61 -13.95 3.81 -15.42
CA VAL A 61 -13.88 2.46 -16.00
C VAL A 61 -13.20 1.52 -14.99
N ARG A 62 -13.22 0.20 -15.26
CA ARG A 62 -12.61 -0.79 -14.37
C ARG A 62 -11.13 -0.47 -14.13
N ARG A 63 -10.78 -0.30 -12.85
CA ARG A 63 -9.43 -0.10 -12.35
C ARG A 63 -9.07 -1.24 -11.41
N VAL A 64 -7.85 -1.77 -11.55
CA VAL A 64 -7.27 -2.70 -10.58
C VAL A 64 -6.04 -2.03 -9.98
N ALA A 65 -5.84 -2.20 -8.67
CA ALA A 65 -4.60 -1.76 -8.02
C ALA A 65 -3.98 -2.95 -7.29
N LEU A 66 -2.68 -3.16 -7.53
CA LEU A 66 -1.89 -4.11 -6.76
C LEU A 66 -1.11 -3.33 -5.71
N THR A 67 -1.44 -3.53 -4.43
CA THR A 67 -0.73 -2.87 -3.33
C THR A 67 0.18 -3.88 -2.64
N MET A 68 1.47 -3.55 -2.58
CA MET A 68 2.50 -4.37 -1.95
C MET A 68 3.00 -3.67 -0.69
N ARG A 69 3.18 -4.45 0.37
CA ARG A 69 3.60 -3.98 1.69
C ARG A 69 4.56 -4.99 2.28
N GLU A 70 5.43 -4.50 3.15
CA GLU A 70 6.32 -5.31 3.96
C GLU A 70 5.81 -5.39 5.41
N PRO A 71 6.11 -6.46 6.16
CA PRO A 71 5.85 -6.49 7.60
C PRO A 71 6.60 -5.37 8.33
N ALA A 72 5.99 -4.79 9.37
CA ALA A 72 6.64 -3.81 10.25
C ALA A 72 7.79 -4.47 11.03
N PRO A 73 8.80 -3.71 11.51
CA PRO A 73 9.97 -4.26 12.20
C PRO A 73 9.65 -5.24 13.33
N ALA A 74 8.58 -4.99 14.10
CA ALA A 74 8.17 -5.91 15.17
C ALA A 74 7.72 -7.30 14.69
N PHE A 75 7.34 -7.43 13.42
CA PHE A 75 6.95 -8.69 12.78
C PHE A 75 8.09 -9.30 11.95
N GLN A 76 9.28 -8.69 11.93
CA GLN A 76 10.46 -9.21 11.25
C GLN A 76 11.36 -9.95 12.24
N CYS A 77 12.32 -10.75 11.75
CA CYS A 77 13.25 -11.49 12.60
C CYS A 77 13.94 -10.56 13.62
N GLY A 78 13.86 -10.90 14.91
CA GLY A 78 14.36 -10.07 16.02
C GLY A 78 13.35 -9.06 16.59
N GLY A 79 12.14 -8.95 16.02
CA GLY A 79 11.06 -8.12 16.55
C GLY A 79 10.20 -8.84 17.59
N ASP A 80 9.61 -8.09 18.52
CA ASP A 80 8.85 -8.63 19.66
C ASP A 80 7.61 -9.46 19.29
N LEU A 81 7.08 -9.29 18.08
CA LEU A 81 5.93 -10.03 17.55
C LEU A 81 6.32 -11.09 16.51
N TYR A 82 7.62 -11.30 16.28
CA TYR A 82 8.11 -12.20 15.25
C TYR A 82 7.69 -13.65 15.49
N GLU A 83 8.06 -14.22 16.63
CA GLU A 83 7.76 -15.62 16.94
C GLU A 83 6.25 -15.88 17.04
N LYS A 84 5.49 -14.89 17.52
CA LYS A 84 4.04 -15.02 17.69
C LYS A 84 3.26 -14.91 16.39
N PHE A 85 3.66 -14.02 15.48
CA PHE A 85 2.88 -13.68 14.28
C PHE A 85 3.73 -13.48 13.02
N GLY A 86 4.90 -12.85 13.17
CA GLY A 86 5.75 -12.46 12.04
C GLY A 86 6.26 -13.64 11.21
N LYS A 87 6.66 -14.73 11.86
CA LYS A 87 7.18 -15.94 11.22
C LYS A 87 6.17 -16.55 10.24
N ASP A 88 4.93 -16.73 10.68
CA ASP A 88 3.86 -17.25 9.83
C ASP A 88 3.42 -16.26 8.76
N LEU A 89 3.33 -14.97 9.08
CA LEU A 89 3.03 -13.92 8.10
C LEU A 89 4.02 -13.96 6.92
N ILE A 90 5.32 -14.01 7.21
CA ILE A 90 6.37 -14.06 6.19
C ILE A 90 6.33 -15.38 5.42
N ARG A 91 6.14 -16.51 6.12
CA ARG A 91 6.01 -17.82 5.48
C ARG A 91 4.86 -17.84 4.47
N LEU A 92 3.68 -17.35 4.86
CA LEU A 92 2.51 -17.27 3.98
C LEU A 92 2.73 -16.33 2.80
N GLY A 93 3.35 -15.17 3.03
CA GLY A 93 3.66 -14.20 1.96
C GLY A 93 4.64 -14.71 0.91
N ASN A 94 5.45 -15.74 1.24
CA ASN A 94 6.39 -16.37 0.31
C ASN A 94 5.81 -17.56 -0.46
N ILE A 95 4.56 -17.96 -0.20
CA ILE A 95 3.90 -19.03 -0.95
C ILE A 95 3.65 -18.53 -2.38
N ARG A 96 4.29 -19.17 -3.35
CA ARG A 96 4.01 -18.93 -4.77
C ARG A 96 2.76 -19.71 -5.16
N LEU A 97 1.77 -19.01 -5.70
CA LEU A 97 0.64 -19.67 -6.34
C LEU A 97 1.14 -20.40 -7.59
N PRO A 98 0.65 -21.63 -7.86
CA PRO A 98 0.98 -22.32 -9.09
C PRO A 98 0.54 -21.48 -10.28
N LEU A 99 1.36 -21.45 -11.33
CA LEU A 99 0.93 -20.86 -12.59
C LEU A 99 -0.23 -21.71 -13.14
N PRO A 100 -1.31 -21.08 -13.64
CA PRO A 100 -2.32 -21.82 -14.37
C PRO A 100 -1.65 -22.52 -15.57
N SER A 101 -1.98 -23.80 -15.78
CA SER A 101 -1.62 -24.59 -16.95
C SER A 101 -2.22 -24.00 -18.23
#